data_AF-A0A4Q3FA01-F1
#
_entry.id   AF-A0A4Q3FA01-F1
#
_cell.length_a   1.000
_cell.length_b   1.000
_cell.length_c   1.000
_cell.angle_alpha   90.00
_cell.angle_beta   90.00
_cell.angle_gamma   90.00
#
_symmetry.space_group_name_H-M   'P 1'
#
loop_
_entity.id
_entity.type
_entity.pdbx_description
1 polymer ?
#
loop_
_entity_poly.entity_id
_entity_poly.type
_entity_poly.pdbx_seq_one_letter_code
_entity_poly.pdbx_strand_id
1 'polypeptide(L)'
;YELDLNILHLTEPSRLSPSKKYYVIWMETENNGTKNLGQLKSETGFFTSTLKAYFHTVTPFDPKRVFITAENDVDIQNPGPQTVLVTNYK
;
A
#
# COMPACT_ATOMS: atom_id res chain seq x y z
N TYR A 1 -4.42 -1.77 17.37
CA TYR A 1 -3.29 -2.39 16.67
C TYR A 1 -2.48 -1.30 16.01
N GLU A 2 -1.17 -1.38 16.18
CA GLU A 2 -0.19 -0.49 15.55
C GLU A 2 0.38 -1.23 14.34
N LEU A 3 0.44 -0.54 13.20
CA LEU A 3 0.91 -1.10 11.94
C LEU A 3 2.09 -0.26 11.45
N ASP A 4 3.26 -0.88 11.44
CA ASP A 4 4.49 -0.32 10.89
C ASP A 4 4.92 -1.11 9.66
N LEU A 5 4.91 -0.45 8.50
CA LEU A 5 5.33 -1.02 7.23
C LEU A 5 6.57 -0.30 6.74
N ASN A 6 7.65 -1.07 6.57
CA ASN A 6 8.88 -0.62 5.93
C ASN A 6 8.99 -1.30 4.57
N ILE A 7 8.82 -0.52 3.50
CA ILE A 7 8.85 -1.02 2.13
C ILE A 7 10.12 -0.53 1.47
N LEU A 8 10.90 -1.48 0.97
CA LEU A 8 12.18 -1.23 0.31
C LEU A 8 12.13 -1.78 -1.11
N HIS A 9 12.85 -1.12 -2.02
CA HIS A 9 13.04 -1.56 -3.40
C HIS A 9 11.76 -1.67 -4.22
N LEU A 10 10.75 -0.85 -3.93
CA LEU A 10 9.51 -0.83 -4.70
C LEU A 10 9.73 -0.08 -6.02
N THR A 11 9.27 -0.67 -7.13
CA THR A 11 9.32 -0.02 -8.44
C THR A 11 8.36 1.18 -8.48
N GLU A 12 8.70 2.25 -9.18
CA GLU A 12 7.78 3.38 -9.36
C GLU A 12 6.46 2.95 -10.03
N PRO A 13 5.28 3.48 -9.59
CA PRO A 13 3.98 3.13 -10.18
C PRO A 13 3.94 3.36 -11.69
N SER A 14 4.60 4.42 -12.16
CA SER A 14 4.67 4.82 -13.56
C SER A 14 5.37 3.79 -14.44
N ARG A 15 6.25 2.96 -13.86
CA ARG A 15 7.05 1.95 -14.55
C ARG A 15 6.41 0.56 -14.56
N LEU A 16 5.25 0.41 -13.92
CA LEU A 16 4.47 -0.82 -14.00
C LEU A 16 3.81 -0.96 -15.39
N SER A 17 3.42 -2.18 -15.73
CA SER A 17 2.61 -2.47 -16.93
C SER A 17 1.33 -3.21 -16.51
N PRO A 18 0.13 -2.59 -16.59
CA PRO A 18 -0.09 -1.21 -17.01
C PRO A 18 0.48 -0.19 -16.01
N SER A 19 0.82 1.00 -16.52
CA SER A 19 1.34 2.12 -15.72
C SER A 19 0.25 2.68 -14.80
N LYS A 20 0.65 3.04 -13.57
CA LYS A 20 -0.21 3.57 -12.52
C LYS A 20 0.38 4.85 -11.93
N LYS A 21 -0.40 5.55 -11.10
CA LYS A 21 0.02 6.83 -10.51
C LYS A 21 0.41 6.71 -9.04
N TYR A 22 -0.32 5.90 -8.29
CA TYR A 22 -0.23 5.85 -6.84
C TYR A 22 -0.13 4.41 -6.34
N TYR A 23 0.48 4.26 -5.17
CA TYR A 23 0.35 3.06 -4.37
C TYR A 23 -0.63 3.32 -3.23
N VAL A 24 -1.62 2.45 -3.09
CA VAL A 24 -2.63 2.53 -2.03
C VAL A 24 -2.49 1.30 -1.14
N ILE A 25 -2.52 1.53 0.17
CA ILE A 25 -2.38 0.51 1.20
C ILE A 25 -3.77 0.11 1.66
N TRP A 26 -3.99 -1.19 1.75
CA TRP A 26 -5.23 -1.81 2.15
C TRP A 26 -5.00 -2.75 3.31
N MET A 27 -5.99 -2.82 4.19
CA MET A 27 -6.04 -3.76 5.29
C MET A 27 -7.32 -4.58 5.20
N GLU A 28 -7.18 -5.88 5.10
CA GLU A 28 -8.26 -6.82 5.35
C GLU A 28 -8.35 -7.06 6.86
N THR A 29 -9.54 -6.87 7.40
CA THR A 29 -9.85 -7.11 8.82
C THR A 29 -10.63 -8.41 8.94
N GLU A 30 -10.55 -9.10 10.09
CA GLU A 30 -11.27 -10.37 10.27
C GLU A 30 -12.80 -10.22 10.11
N ASN A 31 -13.38 -9.12 10.60
CA ASN A 31 -14.85 -8.96 10.68
C ASN A 31 -15.41 -7.71 9.99
N ASN A 32 -14.58 -6.82 9.42
CA ASN A 32 -15.03 -5.53 8.92
C ASN A 32 -14.62 -5.27 7.44
N GLY A 33 -14.25 -6.34 6.74
CA GLY A 33 -13.86 -6.32 5.33
C GLY A 33 -12.54 -5.62 5.07
N THR A 34 -12.37 -5.16 3.83
CA THR A 34 -11.19 -4.42 3.37
C THR A 34 -11.35 -2.92 3.66
N LYS A 35 -10.32 -2.30 4.23
CA LYS A 35 -10.26 -0.87 4.54
C LYS A 35 -9.08 -0.22 3.79
N ASN A 36 -9.32 0.95 3.22
CA ASN A 36 -8.29 1.80 2.67
C ASN A 36 -7.53 2.46 3.83
N LEU A 37 -6.22 2.25 3.90
CA LEU A 37 -5.33 2.85 4.90
C LEU A 37 -4.66 4.13 4.40
N GLY A 38 -4.80 4.44 3.11
CA GLY A 38 -4.29 5.64 2.46
C GLY A 38 -3.19 5.35 1.44
N GLN A 39 -2.62 6.43 0.90
CA GLN A 39 -1.55 6.36 -0.08
C GLN A 39 -0.19 6.13 0.56
N LEU A 40 0.65 5.35 -0.09
CA LEU A 40 2.06 5.22 0.24
C LEU A 40 2.79 6.45 -0.31
N LYS A 41 3.28 7.32 0.59
CA LYS A 41 4.20 8.40 0.20
C LYS A 41 5.61 7.83 0.15
N SER A 42 6.20 7.81 -1.04
CA SER A 42 7.60 7.44 -1.17
C SER A 42 8.50 8.62 -0.84
N GLU A 43 9.60 8.33 -0.16
CA GLU A 43 10.74 9.25 -0.07
C GLU A 43 11.62 9.02 -1.31
N THR A 44 11.27 9.64 -2.44
CA THR A 44 12.18 9.69 -3.58
C THR A 44 13.17 10.83 -3.42
N GLY A 45 14.44 10.49 -3.19
CA GLY A 45 15.52 11.38 -3.58
C GLY A 45 15.63 11.39 -5.11
N PHE A 46 15.92 12.55 -5.71
CA PHE A 46 16.01 12.80 -7.17
C PHE A 46 16.92 11.85 -8.00
N PHE A 47 17.55 10.84 -7.38
CA PHE A 47 18.52 9.94 -8.01
C PHE A 47 18.30 8.44 -7.74
N THR A 48 17.19 8.01 -7.09
CA THR A 48 16.97 6.60 -6.77
C THR A 48 15.86 5.98 -7.61
N SER A 49 16.20 4.96 -8.41
CA SER A 49 15.24 4.17 -9.21
C SER A 49 14.34 3.22 -8.41
N THR A 50 14.46 3.26 -7.09
CA THR A 50 13.73 2.41 -6.14
C THR A 50 13.08 3.29 -5.09
N LEU A 51 11.81 3.00 -4.83
CA LEU A 51 11.03 3.65 -3.79
C LEU A 51 11.34 2.98 -2.45
N LYS A 52 11.69 3.82 -1.49
CA LYS A 52 11.65 3.50 -0.06
C LYS A 52 10.49 4.26 0.53
N ALA A 53 9.66 3.57 1.28
CA ALA A 53 8.51 4.17 1.92
C ALA A 53 8.29 3.57 3.29
N TYR A 54 7.95 4.45 4.22
CA TYR A 54 7.54 4.09 5.57
C TYR A 54 6.07 4.47 5.73
N PHE A 55 5.30 3.55 6.30
CA PHE A 55 3.90 3.80 6.62
C PHE A 55 3.62 3.34 8.05
N HIS A 56 3.06 4.26 8.82
CA HIS A 56 2.67 4.04 10.19
C HIS A 56 1.19 4.41 10.34
N THR A 57 0.41 3.52 10.95
CA THR A 57 -0.96 3.84 11.34
C THR A 57 -1.39 3.07 12.58
N VAL A 58 -2.40 3.60 13.26
CA VAL A 58 -3.07 2.96 14.38
C VAL A 58 -4.51 2.67 14.00
N THR A 59 -4.94 1.43 14.21
CA THR A 59 -6.30 0.98 13.88
C THR A 59 -6.93 0.25 15.06
N PRO A 60 -8.23 0.47 15.35
CA PRO A 60 -8.96 -0.30 16.33
C PRO A 60 -9.34 -1.70 15.82
N PHE A 61 -9.20 -1.97 14.53
CA PHE A 61 -9.57 -3.25 13.91
C PHE A 61 -8.41 -4.24 13.91
N ASP A 62 -8.74 -5.52 14.06
CA ASP A 62 -7.78 -6.63 14.00
C ASP A 62 -7.36 -6.92 12.54
N PRO A 63 -6.08 -6.72 12.19
CA PRO A 63 -5.59 -6.90 10.83
C PRO A 63 -5.36 -8.38 10.52
N LYS A 64 -6.03 -8.89 9.48
CA LYS A 64 -5.79 -10.24 8.93
C LYS A 64 -4.67 -10.23 7.90
N ARG A 65 -4.71 -9.23 7.02
CA ARG A 65 -3.77 -9.06 5.91
C ARG A 65 -3.63 -7.59 5.59
N VAL A 66 -2.42 -7.19 5.20
CA VAL A 66 -2.15 -5.88 4.62
C VAL A 66 -1.59 -6.07 3.22
N PHE A 67 -2.06 -5.29 2.26
CA PHE A 67 -1.61 -5.38 0.88
C PHE A 67 -1.59 -4.02 0.21
N ILE A 68 -0.84 -3.92 -0.88
CA ILE A 68 -0.60 -2.68 -1.61
C ILE A 68 -1.01 -2.90 -3.06
N THR A 69 -1.83 -1.98 -3.58
CA THR A 69 -2.22 -1.97 -4.98
C THR A 69 -1.70 -0.74 -5.69
N ALA A 70 -1.52 -0.87 -7.01
CA ALA A 70 -1.15 0.23 -7.89
C ALA A 70 -2.40 0.79 -8.56
N GLU A 71 -2.66 2.08 -8.31
CA GLU A 71 -3.92 2.74 -8.63
C GLU A 71 -3.73 4.05 -9.40
N ASN A 72 -4.79 4.51 -10.05
CA ASN A 72 -4.81 5.80 -10.75
C ASN A 72 -5.39 6.94 -9.89
N ASP A 73 -6.09 6.58 -8.81
CA ASP A 73 -6.71 7.49 -7.86
C ASP A 73 -6.50 6.93 -6.44
N VAL A 74 -6.40 7.83 -5.46
CA VAL A 74 -6.24 7.53 -4.04
C VAL A 74 -7.57 7.47 -3.30
N ASP A 75 -8.61 8.15 -3.80
CA ASP A 75 -9.95 8.19 -3.19
C ASP A 75 -10.85 7.08 -3.74
N ILE A 76 -10.32 5.85 -3.74
CA ILE A 76 -11.05 4.67 -4.16
C ILE A 76 -11.51 3.86 -2.95
N GLN A 77 -12.73 3.33 -3.04
CA GLN A 77 -13.35 2.54 -1.97
C GLN A 77 -13.02 1.05 -2.05
N ASN A 78 -12.57 0.58 -3.21
CA ASN A 78 -12.26 -0.82 -3.47
C ASN A 78 -10.88 -0.93 -4.15
N PRO A 79 -10.07 -1.93 -3.78
CA PRO A 79 -8.79 -2.17 -4.42
C PRO A 79 -8.98 -2.59 -5.88
N GLY A 80 -8.11 -2.08 -6.74
CA GLY A 80 -7.98 -2.51 -8.12
C GLY A 80 -7.28 -3.87 -8.26
N PRO A 81 -7.20 -4.40 -9.49
CA PRO A 81 -6.69 -5.76 -9.73
C PRO A 81 -5.16 -5.89 -9.58
N GLN A 82 -4.42 -4.77 -9.58
CA GLN A 82 -2.96 -4.79 -9.64
C GLN A 82 -2.36 -4.72 -8.24
N THR A 83 -2.27 -5.87 -7.58
CA THR A 83 -1.60 -6.01 -6.28
C THR A 83 -0.09 -6.14 -6.48
N VAL A 84 0.68 -5.35 -5.73
CA VAL A 84 2.14 -5.30 -5.85
C VAL A 84 2.83 -5.91 -4.64
N LEU A 85 2.23 -5.82 -3.47
CA LEU A 85 2.77 -6.42 -2.25
C LEU A 85 1.64 -6.95 -1.38
N VAL A 86 1.86 -8.11 -0.76
CA VAL A 86 0.95 -8.70 0.22
C VAL A 86 1.77 -9.15 1.42
N THR A 87 1.31 -8.82 2.62
CA THR A 87 1.82 -9.38 3.88
C THR A 87 0.66 -9.91 4.72
N ASN A 88 0.85 -11.08 5.29
CA ASN A 88 -0.14 -11.68 6.19
C ASN A 88 0.30 -11.42 7.63
N TYR A 89 -0.65 -11.02 8.47
CA TYR A 89 -0.42 -10.95 9.91
C TYR A 89 -0.62 -12.35 10.50
N LYS A 90 0.18 -12.73 11.49
CA LYS A 90 0.18 -14.07 12.09
C LYS A 90 -0.26 -14.00 13.55
#